data_AF-A0A836VUB5-F1
#
_entry.id   AF-A0A836VUB5-F1
#
_cell.length_a   1.000
_cell.length_b   1.000
_cell.length_c   1.000
_cell.angle_alpha   90.00
_cell.angle_beta   90.00
_cell.angle_gamma   90.00
#
_symmetry.space_group_name_H-M   'P 1'
#
loop_
_entity.id
_entity.type
_entity.pdbx_description
1 polymer ?
#
loop_
_entity_poly.entity_id
_entity_poly.type
_entity_poly.pdbx_seq_one_letter_code
_entity_poly.pdbx_strand_id
1 'polypeptide(L)' 'MILNVLLEESKEHIFHLSIQDVYKIIEIAHPEKVILTHFGTTLLFKNLIALSKEISDKTNTDIKAAYDGMELIL' A
#
# COMPACT_ATOMS: atom_id res chain seq x y z
N MET A 1 -1.64 5.77 9.13
CA MET A 1 -2.70 5.80 8.10
C MET A 1 -2.92 4.39 7.54
N ILE A 2 -4.13 4.00 7.16
CA ILE A 2 -4.43 2.70 6.55
C ILE A 2 -4.99 2.95 5.14
N LEU A 3 -4.46 2.27 4.13
CA LEU A 3 -4.87 2.42 2.73
C LEU A 3 -5.33 1.09 2.13
N ASN A 4 -6.48 1.12 1.44
CA ASN A 4 -7.04 -0.02 0.73
C ASN A 4 -6.50 -0.03 -0.71
N VAL A 5 -5.56 -0.93 -0.99
CA VAL A 5 -4.82 -0.99 -2.26
C VAL A 5 -5.23 -2.22 -3.04
N LEU A 6 -6.29 -2.10 -3.84
CA LEU A 6 -6.81 -3.22 -4.62
C LEU A 6 -5.99 -3.45 -5.89
N LEU A 7 -5.54 -2.38 -6.54
CA LEU A 7 -5.03 -2.42 -7.91
C LEU A 7 -3.52 -2.28 -7.94
N GLU A 8 -2.87 -2.98 -8.85
CA GLU A 8 -1.47 -2.71 -9.18
C GLU A 8 -1.37 -1.42 -10.00
N GLU A 9 -2.11 -1.38 -11.11
CA GLU A 9 -2.24 -0.23 -12.01
C GLU A 9 -3.68 0.27 -11.99
N SER A 10 -3.86 1.59 -12.13
CA SER A 10 -5.18 2.20 -12.15
C SER A 10 -6.01 1.72 -13.36
N LYS A 11 -7.33 1.63 -13.18
CA LYS A 11 -8.27 1.26 -14.24
C LYS A 11 -9.43 2.24 -14.23
N GLU A 12 -9.76 2.82 -15.39
CA GLU A 12 -10.73 3.92 -15.53
C GLU A 12 -12.12 3.62 -14.93
N HIS A 13 -12.53 2.34 -14.93
CA HIS A 13 -13.85 1.93 -14.43
C HIS A 13 -13.80 1.27 -13.05
N ILE A 14 -12.64 1.25 -12.39
CA ILE A 14 -12.49 0.69 -11.05
C ILE A 14 -12.02 1.78 -10.10
N PHE A 15 -12.95 2.26 -9.27
CA PHE A 15 -12.70 3.31 -8.27
C PHE A 15 -12.01 2.77 -7.01
N HIS A 16 -10.83 2.16 -7.18
CA HIS A 16 -9.99 1.68 -6.08
C HIS A 16 -8.55 2.16 -6.25
N LEU A 17 -7.82 2.29 -5.14
CA LEU A 17 -6.45 2.78 -5.19
C LEU A 17 -5.53 1.79 -5.91
N SER A 18 -4.68 2.36 -6.77
CA SER A 18 -3.52 1.69 -7.32
C SER A 18 -2.26 1.96 -6.50
N ILE A 19 -1.17 1.27 -6.80
CA ILE A 19 0.13 1.55 -6.18
C ILE A 19 0.60 2.99 -6.47
N GLN A 20 0.32 3.51 -7.67
CA GLN A 20 0.66 4.89 -8.00
C GLN A 20 -0.11 5.91 -7.15
N ASP A 21 -1.34 5.58 -6.76
CA ASP A 21 -2.14 6.47 -5.91
C ASP A 21 -1.64 6.46 -4.45
N VAL A 22 -1.06 5.34 -3.99
CA VAL A 22 -0.38 5.28 -2.69
C VAL A 22 0.76 6.29 -2.62
N TYR A 23 1.61 6.37 -3.66
CA TYR A 23 2.70 7.35 -3.70
C TYR A 23 2.17 8.79 -3.63
N LYS A 24 1.16 9.13 -4.44
CA LYS A 24 0.56 10.47 -4.45
C LYS A 24 -0.04 10.84 -3.10
N ILE A 25 -0.73 9.89 -2.45
CA ILE A 25 -1.34 10.13 -1.14
C ILE A 25 -0.27 10.37 -0.08
N ILE A 26 0.82 9.59 -0.09
CA ILE A 26 1.93 9.78 0.86
C ILE A 26 2.62 11.13 0.63
N GLU A 27 2.86 11.51 -0.62
CA GLU A 27 3.47 12.79 -0.98
C GLU A 27 2.63 13.99 -0.53
N ILE A 28 1.30 13.88 -0.53
CA ILE A 28 0.43 14.97 -0.09
C ILE A 28 0.29 14.97 1.44
N ALA A 29 -0.01 13.82 2.03
CA ALA A 29 -0.41 13.70 3.43
C ALA A 29 0.77 13.61 4.41
N HIS A 30 1.97 13.25 3.94
CA HIS A 30 3.18 13.08 4.75
C HIS A 30 2.96 12.26 6.04
N PRO A 31 2.36 11.05 5.96
CA PRO A 31 2.13 10.22 7.13
C PRO A 31 3.44 9.69 7.71
N GLU A 32 3.52 9.49 9.03
CA GLU A 32 4.69 8.83 9.65
C GLU A 32 4.73 7.32 9.39
N LYS A 33 3.54 6.68 9.32
CA LYS A 33 3.37 5.23 9.14
C LYS A 33 2.14 4.92 8.30
N VAL A 34 2.27 4.00 7.35
CA VAL A 34 1.17 3.54 6.49
C VAL A 34 1.06 2.01 6.49
N ILE A 35 -0.17 1.52 6.66
CA ILE A 35 -0.51 0.11 6.52
C ILE A 35 -1.30 -0.08 5.22
N LEU A 36 -0.78 -0.89 4.31
CA LEU A 36 -1.46 -1.26 3.06
C LEU A 36 -2.28 -2.54 3.28
N THR A 37 -3.54 -2.56 2.84
CA THR A 37 -4.43 -3.71 3.00
C THR A 37 -5.43 -3.81 1.83
N HIS A 38 -6.36 -4.77 1.90
CA HIS A 38 -7.41 -5.00 0.89
C HIS A 38 -6.83 -5.25 -0.52
N PHE A 39 -5.84 -6.14 -0.59
CA PHE A 39 -5.14 -6.44 -1.83
C PHE A 39 -5.99 -7.22 -2.82
N GLY A 40 -5.98 -6.78 -4.08
CA GLY A 40 -6.54 -7.57 -5.18
C GLY A 40 -5.71 -8.81 -5.43
N THR A 41 -6.30 -9.81 -6.08
CA THR A 41 -5.64 -11.11 -6.36
C THR A 41 -4.31 -10.95 -7.07
N THR A 42 -4.19 -10.02 -8.02
CA THR A 42 -2.94 -9.75 -8.74
C THR A 42 -1.82 -9.26 -7.81
N LEU A 43 -2.15 -8.44 -6.82
CA LEU A 43 -1.19 -7.98 -5.81
C LEU A 43 -0.86 -9.08 -4.80
N LEU A 44 -1.82 -9.92 -4.43
CA LEU A 44 -1.59 -11.07 -3.53
C LEU A 44 -0.61 -12.09 -4.10
N PHE A 45 -0.61 -12.29 -5.43
CA PHE A 45 0.37 -13.16 -6.09
C PHE A 45 1.78 -12.55 -6.19
N LYS A 46 1.94 -11.26 -5.84
CA LYS A 46 3.25 -10.61 -5.74
C LYS A 46 3.80 -10.71 -4.33
N ASN A 47 5.10 -10.46 -4.22
CA ASN A 47 5.75 -10.33 -2.92
C ASN A 47 5.42 -8.95 -2.31
N LEU A 48 4.34 -8.90 -1.51
CA LEU A 48 3.87 -7.67 -0.87
C LEU A 48 4.88 -7.08 0.12
N ILE A 49 5.72 -7.90 0.75
CA ILE A 49 6.78 -7.45 1.67
C ILE A 49 7.85 -6.68 0.89
N ALA A 50 8.28 -7.21 -0.25
CA ALA A 50 9.23 -6.53 -1.13
C ALA A 50 8.65 -5.22 -1.68
N LEU A 51 7.37 -5.24 -2.08
CA LEU A 51 6.65 -4.06 -2.56
C LEU A 51 6.53 -2.98 -1.48
N SER A 52 6.12 -3.32 -0.25
CA SER A 52 6.04 -2.34 0.83
C SER A 52 7.41 -1.74 1.16
N LYS A 53 8.47 -2.55 1.11
CA LYS A 53 9.84 -2.06 1.29
C LYS A 53 10.24 -1.07 0.19
N GLU A 54 9.94 -1.39 -1.08
CA GLU A 54 10.23 -0.49 -2.20
C GLU A 54 9.52 0.86 -2.04
N ILE A 55 8.23 0.85 -1.68
CA ILE A 55 7.46 2.08 -1.44
C ILE A 55 8.06 2.85 -0.25
N SER A 56 8.42 2.16 0.83
CA SER A 56 9.04 2.75 2.01
C SER A 56 10.36 3.45 1.67
N ASP A 57 11.26 2.77 0.96
CA ASP A 57 12.55 3.32 0.55
C ASP A 57 12.38 4.57 -0.33
N LYS A 58 11.40 4.57 -1.24
CA LYS A 58 11.14 5.68 -2.17
C LYS A 58 10.47 6.89 -1.52
N THR A 59 9.65 6.68 -0.50
CA THR A 59 8.86 7.74 0.15
C THR A 59 9.43 8.17 1.50
N ASN A 60 10.46 7.50 2.00
CA ASN A 60 11.01 7.69 3.34
C ASN A 60 9.92 7.66 4.43
N THR A 61 8.94 6.77 4.27
CA THR A 61 7.80 6.56 5.17
C THR A 61 7.80 5.12 5.66
N ASP A 62 7.44 4.84 6.91
CA ASP A 62 7.29 3.45 7.40
C ASP A 62 6.05 2.80 6.74
N ILE A 63 6.27 1.88 5.79
CA ILE A 63 5.21 1.18 5.06
C ILE A 63 5.19 -0.29 5.44
N LYS A 64 4.02 -0.81 5.81
CA LYS A 64 3.80 -2.25 6.04
C LYS A 64 2.64 -2.78 5.19
N ALA A 65 2.83 -3.93 4.57
CA ALA A 65 1.73 -4.69 3.98
C ALA A 65 1.07 -5.56 5.06
N ALA A 66 -0.24 -5.39 5.24
CA ALA A 66 -1.03 -6.22 6.14
C ALA A 66 -1.13 -7.66 5.60
N TYR A 67 -1.20 -8.62 6.51
CA TYR A 67 -1.49 -10.02 6.19
C TYR A 67 -2.43 -10.59 7.25
N ASP A 68 -3.11 -11.68 6.92
CA ASP A 68 -4.08 -12.29 7.81
C ASP A 68 -3.40 -12.76 9.10
N GLY A 69 -3.96 -12.35 10.25
CA GLY A 69 -3.36 -12.63 11.57
C GLY A 69 -2.23 -11.69 11.97
N MET A 70 -1.94 -10.63 11.19
CA MET A 70 -1.00 -9.60 11.60
C MET A 70 -1.52 -8.82 12.80
N GLU A 71 -0.71 -8.74 13.85
CA GLU A 71 -0.90 -7.82 14.97
C GLU A 71 0.08 -6.66 14.83
N LEU A 72 -0.40 -5.43 15.09
CA LEU A 72 0.42 -4.24 15.07
C LEU A 72 0.31 -3.54 16.42
N ILE A 73 1.46 -3.38 17.08
CA ILE A 73 1.58 -2.54 18.26
C ILE A 73 1.92 -1.12 17.77
N LEU A 74 1.13 -0.15 18.24
CA LEU A 74 1.23 1.25 17.83
C LEU A 74 2.32 1.99 18.61
#